data_AF-A0A8C8AR27-F1
#
_entry.id   AF-A0A8C8AR27-F1
#
_cell.length_a   1.000
_cell.length_b   1.000
_cell.length_c   1.000
_cell.angle_alpha   90.00
_cell.angle_beta   90.00
_cell.angle_gamma   90.00
#
_symmetry.space_group_name_H-M   'P 1'
#
loop_
_entity.id
_entity.type
_entity.pdbx_description
1 polymer ?
#
loop_
_entity_poly.entity_id
_entity_poly.type
_entity_poly.pdbx_seq_one_letter_code
_entity_poly.pdbx_strand_id
1 'polypeptide(L)'
;MAAARRLALRLAGLLGAGTGVALVYIFGSNAVDEHGAKIPDEFDGDPVVIQQLRRTYKYFKDYRQMIIEPTSPKLLPDPLREPYYQPPYTLVIELTDVLLHPEWSLVTGWRFKKRPGIESLLQQLAPLYEIVVFTSETGMTAFPLIDSIDPHGFVSYRLFRDATRYMDGHHVKDISCLNRDPAKVVVVDCRREAFCLQPYNGLALPRWDGSSDDRALYDLTAFLKTIALSGVEDVRTVLENYALEEDPLAAFKRRRLQLEEEEQQRLAELAQGKKPTGLFLGGLTGRLWPRSKQQ
;
A
#
# COMPACT_ATOMS: atom_id res chain seq x y z
N MET A 1 33.36 15.61 47.41
CA MET A 1 32.99 15.39 45.99
C MET A 1 33.05 13.91 45.57
N ALA A 2 34.17 13.19 45.69
CA ALA A 2 34.31 11.82 45.17
C ALA A 2 33.49 10.72 45.91
N ALA A 3 33.24 10.87 47.21
CA ALA A 3 32.42 9.92 47.99
C ALA A 3 30.93 10.03 47.65
N ALA A 4 30.41 11.26 47.53
CA ALA A 4 29.03 11.53 47.13
C ALA A 4 28.73 11.00 45.72
N ARG A 5 29.66 11.15 44.77
CA ARG A 5 29.52 10.58 43.41
C ARG A 5 29.47 9.05 43.41
N ARG A 6 30.28 8.38 44.24
CA ARG A 6 30.25 6.92 44.41
C ARG A 6 28.96 6.44 45.08
N LEU A 7 28.45 7.19 46.05
CA LEU A 7 27.17 6.89 46.70
C LEU A 7 25.99 7.06 45.72
N ALA A 8 25.99 8.15 44.95
CA ALA A 8 24.96 8.40 43.92
C ALA A 8 24.94 7.30 42.85
N LEU A 9 26.12 6.86 42.36
CA LEU A 9 26.23 5.74 41.41
C LEU A 9 25.70 4.42 41.99
N ARG A 10 25.97 4.14 43.28
CA ARG A 10 25.45 2.95 43.96
C ARG A 10 23.94 2.99 44.14
N LEU A 11 23.38 4.14 44.51
CA LEU A 11 21.93 4.34 44.63
C LEU A 11 21.23 4.21 43.28
N ALA A 12 21.80 4.80 42.23
CA ALA A 12 21.29 4.63 40.86
C ALA A 12 21.34 3.17 40.40
N GLY A 13 22.40 2.43 40.74
CA GLY A 13 22.51 0.99 40.45
C GLY A 13 21.44 0.15 41.18
N LEU A 14 21.20 0.43 42.46
CA LEU A 14 20.15 -0.27 43.25
C LEU A 14 18.74 0.02 42.73
N LEU A 15 18.46 1.29 42.37
CA LEU A 15 17.19 1.66 41.74
C LEU A 15 17.02 0.97 40.39
N GLY A 16 18.05 0.97 39.54
CA GLY A 16 18.01 0.29 38.25
C GLY A 16 17.78 -1.22 38.38
N ALA A 17 18.43 -1.88 39.35
CA ALA A 17 18.21 -3.29 39.63
C ALA A 17 16.79 -3.58 40.15
N GLY A 18 16.27 -2.74 41.06
CA GLY A 18 14.90 -2.87 41.57
C GLY A 18 13.85 -2.70 40.48
N THR A 19 14.01 -1.69 39.62
CA THR A 19 13.14 -1.49 38.45
C THR A 19 13.25 -2.66 37.47
N GLY A 20 14.45 -3.18 37.23
CA GLY A 20 14.66 -4.35 36.37
C GLY A 20 13.91 -5.59 36.87
N VAL A 21 14.02 -5.90 38.16
CA VAL A 21 13.28 -7.02 38.79
C VAL A 21 11.77 -6.81 38.71
N ALA A 22 11.29 -5.59 38.98
CA ALA A 22 9.87 -5.26 38.86
C ALA A 22 9.34 -5.44 37.44
N LEU A 23 10.09 -5.03 36.42
CA LEU A 23 9.72 -5.21 35.01
C LEU A 23 9.62 -6.68 34.64
N VAL A 24 10.60 -7.51 35.04
CA VAL A 24 10.56 -8.96 34.79
C VAL A 24 9.40 -9.63 35.53
N TYR A 25 9.07 -9.17 36.73
CA TYR A 25 7.93 -9.71 37.46
C TYR A 25 6.59 -9.34 36.81
N ILE A 26 6.42 -8.07 36.40
CA ILE A 26 5.19 -7.58 35.77
C ILE A 26 4.99 -8.24 34.41
N PHE A 27 5.98 -8.15 33.52
CA PHE A 27 5.89 -8.66 32.14
C PHE A 27 6.14 -10.17 32.02
N GLY A 28 6.74 -10.80 33.02
CA GLY A 28 6.93 -12.25 33.11
C GLY A 28 5.85 -12.98 33.89
N SER A 29 4.83 -12.28 34.39
CA SER A 29 3.67 -12.88 35.04
C SER A 29 2.79 -13.64 34.05
N ASN A 30 2.11 -14.70 34.52
CA ASN A 30 1.23 -15.51 33.67
C ASN A 30 -0.04 -14.75 33.30
N ALA A 31 -0.49 -14.94 32.06
CA ALA A 31 -1.84 -14.54 31.66
C ALA A 31 -2.86 -15.30 32.50
N VAL A 32 -3.87 -14.57 32.97
CA VAL A 32 -4.99 -15.12 33.74
C VAL A 32 -6.24 -15.10 32.88
N ASP A 33 -7.07 -16.12 33.02
CA ASP A 33 -8.39 -16.15 32.39
C ASP A 33 -9.39 -15.22 33.10
N GLU A 34 -10.61 -15.13 32.58
CA GLU A 34 -11.70 -14.33 33.17
C GLU A 34 -12.06 -14.75 34.61
N HIS A 35 -11.66 -15.96 35.03
CA HIS A 35 -11.91 -16.54 36.35
C HIS A 35 -10.68 -16.46 37.27
N GLY A 36 -9.59 -15.84 36.82
CA GLY A 36 -8.33 -15.70 37.56
C GLY A 36 -7.44 -16.95 37.58
N ALA A 37 -7.77 -18.00 36.83
CA ALA A 37 -6.91 -19.16 36.69
C ALA A 37 -5.78 -18.86 35.70
N LYS A 38 -4.60 -19.41 35.99
CA LYS A 38 -3.42 -19.23 35.14
C LYS A 38 -3.62 -20.00 33.84
N ILE A 39 -3.44 -19.32 32.72
CA ILE A 39 -3.43 -19.96 31.41
C ILE A 39 -2.12 -20.73 31.29
N PRO A 40 -2.16 -22.05 31.02
CA PRO A 40 -0.96 -22.84 30.88
C PRO A 40 -0.17 -22.40 29.64
N ASP A 41 1.15 -22.28 29.78
CA ASP A 41 2.03 -21.86 28.69
C ASP A 41 3.21 -22.80 28.46
N GLU A 42 3.96 -22.53 27.40
CA GLU A 42 5.13 -23.30 26.97
C GLU A 42 6.33 -23.23 27.93
N PHE A 43 6.30 -22.35 28.92
CA PHE A 43 7.40 -22.11 29.89
C PHE A 43 7.10 -22.65 31.29
N ASP A 44 5.93 -23.24 31.52
CA ASP A 44 5.55 -23.82 32.81
C ASP A 44 6.43 -25.01 33.24
N GLY A 45 7.17 -25.62 32.31
CA GLY A 45 8.14 -26.68 32.60
C GLY A 45 9.54 -26.20 33.03
N ASP A 46 9.84 -24.90 32.94
CA ASP A 46 11.14 -24.33 33.29
C ASP A 46 11.23 -23.92 34.77
N PRO A 47 12.45 -23.78 35.34
CA PRO A 47 12.63 -23.15 36.65
C PRO A 47 12.01 -21.74 36.70
N VAL A 48 11.34 -21.40 37.80
CA VAL A 48 10.54 -20.15 37.97
C VAL A 48 11.25 -18.87 37.52
N VAL A 49 12.56 -18.75 37.79
CA VAL A 49 13.35 -17.57 37.39
C VAL A 49 13.55 -17.53 35.86
N ILE A 50 13.82 -18.69 35.24
CA ILE A 50 14.01 -18.80 33.79
C ILE A 50 12.69 -18.57 33.07
N GLN A 51 11.59 -19.12 33.62
CA GLN A 51 10.23 -18.92 33.15
C GLN A 51 9.87 -17.43 33.05
N GLN A 52 10.07 -16.65 34.13
CA GLN A 52 9.79 -15.21 34.13
C GLN A 52 10.63 -14.43 33.11
N LEU A 53 11.92 -14.77 32.98
CA LEU A 53 12.81 -14.12 32.02
C LEU A 53 12.42 -14.43 30.57
N ARG A 54 12.13 -15.70 30.26
CA ARG A 54 11.72 -16.12 28.91
C ARG A 54 10.37 -15.51 28.54
N ARG A 55 9.41 -15.46 29.46
CA ARG A 55 8.12 -14.76 29.27
C ARG A 55 8.31 -13.28 29.01
N THR A 56 9.13 -12.61 29.81
CA THR A 56 9.42 -11.18 29.60
C THR A 56 10.04 -10.97 28.22
N TYR A 57 11.00 -11.81 27.83
CA TYR A 57 11.61 -11.74 26.50
C TYR A 57 10.58 -11.99 25.38
N LYS A 58 9.72 -13.00 25.51
CA LYS A 58 8.64 -13.27 24.57
C LYS A 58 7.66 -12.11 24.49
N TYR A 59 7.22 -11.55 25.62
CA TYR A 59 6.34 -10.38 25.66
C TYR A 59 6.93 -9.22 24.84
N PHE A 60 8.20 -8.88 25.05
CA PHE A 60 8.85 -7.81 24.29
C PHE A 60 9.05 -8.18 22.81
N LYS A 61 9.33 -9.44 22.50
CA LYS A 61 9.44 -9.93 21.12
C LYS A 61 8.09 -9.81 20.41
N ASP A 62 7.03 -10.33 21.01
CA ASP A 62 5.67 -10.34 20.46
C ASP A 62 5.12 -8.91 20.34
N TYR A 63 5.36 -8.05 21.34
CA TYR A 63 5.01 -6.64 21.29
C TYR A 63 5.73 -5.91 20.15
N ARG A 64 7.03 -6.17 19.97
CA ARG A 64 7.80 -5.62 18.84
C ARG A 64 7.27 -6.15 17.51
N GLN A 65 6.93 -7.44 17.41
CA GLN A 65 6.36 -8.01 16.19
C GLN A 65 4.99 -7.40 15.88
N MET A 66 4.12 -7.22 16.88
CA MET A 66 2.81 -6.57 16.72
C MET A 66 2.91 -5.13 16.18
N ILE A 67 3.99 -4.41 16.51
CA ILE A 67 4.21 -3.04 16.00
C ILE A 67 4.77 -3.04 14.57
N ILE A 68 5.61 -4.02 14.25
CA ILE A 68 6.39 -4.04 13.00
C ILE A 68 5.67 -4.80 11.89
N GLU A 69 5.18 -5.99 12.20
CA GLU A 69 4.58 -6.92 11.25
C GLU A 69 3.08 -6.63 11.08
N PRO A 70 2.55 -6.84 9.86
CA PRO A 70 1.12 -6.67 9.62
C PRO A 70 0.30 -7.67 10.45
N THR A 71 -0.95 -7.30 10.78
CA THR A 71 -1.86 -8.09 11.64
C THR A 71 -2.05 -9.55 11.19
N SER A 72 -1.93 -9.84 9.89
CA SER A 72 -2.12 -11.18 9.33
C SER A 72 -1.09 -11.47 8.23
N PRO A 73 -0.61 -12.73 8.09
CA PRO A 73 0.21 -13.15 6.96
C PRO A 73 -0.56 -13.09 5.63
N LYS A 74 -1.89 -13.21 5.67
CA LYS A 74 -2.79 -13.03 4.53
C LYS A 74 -3.80 -11.93 4.85
N LEU A 75 -3.68 -10.79 4.17
CA LEU A 75 -4.52 -9.62 4.38
C LEU A 75 -5.89 -9.74 3.72
N LEU A 76 -5.97 -10.42 2.57
CA LEU A 76 -7.21 -10.65 1.86
C LEU A 76 -7.61 -12.14 1.88
N PRO A 77 -8.91 -12.44 1.89
CA PRO A 77 -9.40 -13.81 1.75
C PRO A 77 -9.01 -14.40 0.39
N ASP A 78 -9.15 -15.71 0.26
CA ASP A 78 -8.88 -16.39 -1.01
C ASP A 78 -9.83 -15.87 -2.11
N PRO A 79 -9.36 -15.80 -3.38
CA PRO A 79 -10.18 -15.38 -4.49
C PRO A 79 -11.48 -16.17 -4.62
N LEU A 80 -12.55 -15.49 -5.02
CA LEU A 80 -13.84 -16.08 -5.29
C LEU A 80 -13.73 -17.05 -6.46
N ARG A 81 -14.46 -18.17 -6.34
CA ARG A 81 -14.60 -19.19 -7.38
C ARG A 81 -15.95 -19.05 -8.05
N GLU A 82 -16.06 -19.57 -9.27
CA GLU A 82 -17.34 -19.72 -9.98
C GLU A 82 -18.37 -20.39 -9.04
N PRO A 83 -19.59 -19.83 -8.90
CA PRO A 83 -20.30 -18.94 -9.82
C PRO A 83 -20.09 -17.43 -9.60
N TYR A 84 -19.31 -17.01 -8.60
CA TYR A 84 -19.10 -15.60 -8.29
C TYR A 84 -17.99 -15.02 -9.18
N TYR A 85 -18.26 -13.85 -9.77
CA TYR A 85 -17.28 -13.15 -10.61
C TYR A 85 -16.35 -12.31 -9.74
N GLN A 86 -15.03 -12.49 -9.92
CA GLN A 86 -14.00 -11.59 -9.40
C GLN A 86 -13.21 -11.00 -10.55
N PRO A 87 -12.95 -9.68 -10.55
CA PRO A 87 -12.14 -9.06 -11.58
C PRO A 87 -10.72 -9.65 -11.63
N PRO A 88 -10.11 -9.74 -12.82
CA PRO A 88 -8.82 -10.43 -13.00
C PRO A 88 -7.62 -9.67 -12.41
N TYR A 89 -7.73 -8.34 -12.26
CA TYR A 89 -6.66 -7.50 -11.72
C TYR A 89 -7.06 -6.94 -10.35
N THR A 90 -6.07 -6.62 -9.52
CA THR A 90 -6.27 -5.97 -8.22
C THR A 90 -5.65 -4.57 -8.25
N LEU A 91 -6.43 -3.56 -7.90
CA LEU A 91 -5.97 -2.19 -7.76
C LEU A 91 -5.87 -1.85 -6.28
N VAL A 92 -4.66 -1.60 -5.80
CA VAL A 92 -4.40 -1.12 -4.44
C VAL A 92 -4.20 0.39 -4.52
N ILE A 93 -5.02 1.16 -3.81
CA ILE A 93 -4.97 2.63 -3.88
C ILE A 93 -4.84 3.26 -2.49
N GLU A 94 -3.93 4.22 -2.36
CA GLU A 94 -3.82 5.06 -1.16
C GLU A 94 -5.00 6.04 -1.07
N LEU A 95 -5.40 6.37 0.16
CA LEU A 95 -6.47 7.31 0.44
C LEU A 95 -5.92 8.74 0.48
N THR A 96 -4.93 9.00 1.33
CA THR A 96 -4.43 10.35 1.62
C THR A 96 -3.54 10.86 0.50
N ASP A 97 -3.81 12.09 0.05
CA ASP A 97 -3.15 12.81 -1.04
C ASP A 97 -3.20 12.15 -2.43
N VAL A 98 -3.88 11.01 -2.54
CA VAL A 98 -4.22 10.35 -3.81
C VAL A 98 -5.71 10.53 -4.12
N LEU A 99 -6.59 10.15 -3.19
CA LEU A 99 -8.04 10.30 -3.32
C LEU A 99 -8.57 11.49 -2.51
N LEU A 100 -8.10 11.67 -1.29
CA LEU A 100 -8.55 12.72 -0.37
C LEU A 100 -7.38 13.58 0.08
N HIS A 101 -7.57 14.88 0.20
CA HIS A 101 -6.55 15.78 0.75
C HIS A 101 -7.01 16.33 2.11
N PRO A 102 -6.25 16.09 3.20
CA PRO A 102 -6.55 16.65 4.50
C PRO A 102 -6.16 18.13 4.56
N GLU A 103 -7.10 18.98 4.95
CA GLU A 103 -6.91 20.40 5.14
C GLU A 103 -7.29 20.76 6.58
N TRP A 104 -6.45 21.56 7.24
CA TRP A 104 -6.74 22.05 8.58
C TRP A 104 -6.91 23.56 8.59
N SER A 105 -7.94 24.03 9.29
CA SER A 105 -8.19 25.45 9.52
C SER A 105 -8.63 25.68 10.97
N LEU A 106 -8.28 26.85 11.53
CA LEU A 106 -8.66 27.26 12.89
C LEU A 106 -10.18 27.27 13.10
N VAL A 107 -10.95 27.58 12.06
CA VAL A 107 -12.41 27.72 12.15
C VAL A 107 -13.10 26.36 12.06
N THR A 108 -12.58 25.46 11.24
CA THR A 108 -13.31 24.25 10.83
C THR A 108 -12.65 22.97 11.30
N GLY A 109 -11.45 23.06 11.87
CA GLY A 109 -10.62 21.91 12.19
C GLY A 109 -10.18 21.15 10.95
N TRP A 110 -10.02 19.83 11.10
CA TRP A 110 -9.70 18.91 10.02
C TRP A 110 -10.89 18.72 9.07
N ARG A 111 -10.64 18.93 7.78
CA ARG A 111 -11.56 18.62 6.69
C ARG A 111 -10.83 17.83 5.61
N PHE A 112 -11.58 17.07 4.84
CA PHE A 112 -11.04 16.28 3.74
C PHE A 112 -11.69 16.75 2.44
N LYS A 113 -10.87 17.23 1.50
CA LYS A 113 -11.31 17.56 0.15
C LYS A 113 -11.35 16.29 -0.69
N LYS A 114 -12.39 16.13 -1.50
CA LYS A 114 -12.50 15.03 -2.47
C LYS A 114 -11.78 15.42 -3.74
N ARG A 115 -10.85 14.59 -4.22
CA ARG A 115 -10.19 14.79 -5.51
C ARG A 115 -11.21 14.70 -6.65
N PRO A 116 -11.18 15.62 -7.64
CA PRO A 116 -12.04 15.52 -8.80
C PRO A 116 -11.86 14.20 -9.55
N GLY A 117 -12.95 13.49 -9.84
CA GLY A 117 -12.93 12.26 -10.64
C GLY A 117 -12.87 10.94 -9.87
N ILE A 118 -12.91 10.94 -8.53
CA ILE A 118 -12.97 9.70 -7.72
C ILE A 118 -14.14 8.82 -8.13
N GLU A 119 -15.35 9.38 -8.20
CA GLU A 119 -16.57 8.62 -8.53
C GLU A 119 -16.45 7.96 -9.90
N SER A 120 -15.95 8.72 -10.88
CA SER A 120 -15.69 8.26 -12.23
C SER A 120 -14.67 7.12 -12.25
N LEU A 121 -13.58 7.24 -11.48
CA LEU A 121 -12.56 6.20 -11.35
C LEU A 121 -13.15 4.91 -10.77
N LEU A 122 -13.84 5.00 -9.63
CA LEU A 122 -14.41 3.84 -8.95
C LEU A 122 -15.43 3.13 -9.84
N GLN A 123 -16.39 3.87 -10.39
CA GLN A 123 -17.43 3.31 -11.25
C GLN A 123 -16.86 2.62 -12.49
N GLN A 124 -15.83 3.22 -13.10
CA GLN A 124 -15.25 2.74 -14.33
C GLN A 124 -14.27 1.58 -14.14
N LEU A 125 -13.61 1.48 -13.00
CA LEU A 125 -12.63 0.43 -12.70
C LEU A 125 -13.21 -0.74 -11.92
N ALA A 126 -14.29 -0.57 -11.15
CA ALA A 126 -14.93 -1.65 -10.39
C ALA A 126 -15.19 -2.95 -11.18
N PRO A 127 -15.64 -2.95 -12.45
CA PRO A 127 -15.83 -4.20 -13.20
C PRO A 127 -14.52 -4.85 -13.69
N LEU A 128 -13.42 -4.08 -13.75
CA LEU A 128 -12.13 -4.49 -14.32
C LEU A 128 -11.10 -4.83 -13.25
N TYR A 129 -11.21 -4.21 -12.08
CA TYR A 129 -10.29 -4.31 -10.97
C TYR A 129 -11.04 -4.61 -9.67
N GLU A 130 -10.47 -5.51 -8.87
CA GLU A 130 -10.77 -5.60 -7.45
C GLU A 130 -10.10 -4.41 -6.74
N ILE A 131 -10.90 -3.45 -6.30
CA ILE A 131 -10.41 -2.21 -5.70
C ILE A 131 -10.19 -2.42 -4.20
N VAL A 132 -8.94 -2.25 -3.77
CA VAL A 132 -8.52 -2.33 -2.37
C VAL A 132 -7.99 -0.97 -1.94
N VAL A 133 -8.68 -0.31 -1.01
CA VAL A 133 -8.14 0.90 -0.39
C VAL A 133 -7.15 0.44 0.67
N PHE A 134 -5.86 0.74 0.47
CA PHE A 134 -4.81 0.42 1.43
C PHE A 134 -4.14 1.72 1.86
N THR A 135 -4.41 2.16 3.08
CA THR A 135 -3.93 3.43 3.61
C THR A 135 -3.00 3.26 4.81
N SER A 136 -2.08 4.20 4.97
CA SER A 136 -1.28 4.33 6.21
C SER A 136 -2.05 4.98 7.36
N GLU A 137 -3.26 5.47 7.11
CA GLU A 137 -4.14 6.05 8.13
C GLU A 137 -4.75 4.98 9.04
N THR A 138 -5.13 5.40 10.25
CA THR A 138 -5.82 4.51 11.19
C THR A 138 -7.26 4.24 10.73
N GLY A 139 -7.78 3.04 10.99
CA GLY A 139 -9.17 2.70 10.65
C GLY A 139 -10.20 3.67 11.24
N MET A 140 -9.94 4.21 12.43
CA MET A 140 -10.84 5.17 13.09
C MET A 140 -11.09 6.44 12.26
N THR A 141 -10.08 6.92 11.53
CA THR A 141 -10.18 8.12 10.69
C THR A 141 -10.58 7.78 9.27
N ALA A 142 -9.98 6.74 8.69
CA ALA A 142 -10.16 6.40 7.28
C ALA A 142 -11.51 5.74 6.98
N PHE A 143 -12.07 4.94 7.89
CA PHE A 143 -13.31 4.20 7.64
C PHE A 143 -14.50 5.09 7.23
N PRO A 144 -14.88 6.13 8.01
CA PRO A 144 -15.98 7.02 7.62
C PRO A 144 -15.68 7.83 6.35
N LEU A 145 -14.40 8.11 6.06
CA LEU A 145 -14.00 8.81 4.85
C LEU A 145 -14.23 7.95 3.61
N ILE A 146 -13.87 6.67 3.67
CA ILE A 146 -14.10 5.70 2.59
C ILE A 146 -15.61 5.56 2.31
N ASP A 147 -16.43 5.42 3.35
CA ASP A 147 -17.90 5.37 3.20
C ASP A 147 -18.47 6.63 2.53
N SER A 148 -17.86 7.80 2.79
CA SER A 148 -18.32 9.07 2.20
C SER A 148 -17.98 9.23 0.71
N ILE A 149 -16.94 8.55 0.22
CA ILE A 149 -16.50 8.61 -1.19
C ILE A 149 -17.06 7.47 -2.03
N ASP A 150 -17.42 6.35 -1.40
CA ASP A 150 -17.94 5.15 -2.06
C ASP A 150 -19.33 4.76 -1.51
N PRO A 151 -20.37 5.56 -1.76
CA PRO A 151 -21.73 5.24 -1.32
C PRO A 151 -22.34 4.01 -2.04
N HIS A 152 -21.74 3.60 -3.16
CA HIS A 152 -22.22 2.50 -3.99
C HIS A 152 -21.52 1.16 -3.69
N GLY A 153 -20.45 1.16 -2.89
CA GLY A 153 -19.74 -0.06 -2.49
C GLY A 153 -18.89 -0.67 -3.60
N PHE A 154 -18.21 0.16 -4.42
CA PHE A 154 -17.25 -0.29 -5.42
C PHE A 154 -15.94 -0.82 -4.82
N VAL A 155 -15.55 -0.36 -3.64
CA VAL A 155 -14.35 -0.80 -2.92
C VAL A 155 -14.60 -2.18 -2.32
N SER A 156 -13.80 -3.17 -2.73
CA SER A 156 -13.93 -4.57 -2.27
C SER A 156 -13.37 -4.77 -0.86
N TYR A 157 -12.20 -4.20 -0.58
CA TYR A 157 -11.53 -4.36 0.72
C TYR A 157 -10.89 -3.06 1.19
N ARG A 158 -10.78 -2.91 2.51
CA ARG A 158 -10.23 -1.74 3.18
C ARG A 158 -9.13 -2.21 4.14
N LEU A 159 -7.90 -1.77 3.89
CA LEU A 159 -6.72 -2.07 4.69
C LEU A 159 -6.19 -0.76 5.27
N PHE A 160 -5.89 -0.77 6.56
CA PHE A 160 -5.46 0.42 7.30
C PHE A 160 -4.01 0.25 7.78
N ARG A 161 -3.57 1.19 8.64
CA ARG A 161 -2.22 1.22 9.19
C ARG A 161 -1.74 -0.09 9.82
N ASP A 162 -2.63 -0.84 10.46
CA ASP A 162 -2.36 -2.12 11.11
C ASP A 162 -1.99 -3.24 10.10
N ALA A 163 -2.44 -3.12 8.85
CA ALA A 163 -2.07 -4.02 7.76
C ALA A 163 -0.72 -3.66 7.11
N THR A 164 -0.10 -2.52 7.46
CA THR A 164 1.19 -2.11 6.91
C THR A 164 2.35 -2.68 7.73
N ARG A 165 3.50 -2.87 7.09
CA ARG A 165 4.76 -3.20 7.78
C ARG A 165 5.51 -1.91 8.13
N TYR A 166 5.93 -1.76 9.38
CA TYR A 166 6.72 -0.60 9.79
C TYR A 166 8.22 -0.89 9.62
N MET A 167 8.87 -0.20 8.68
CA MET A 167 10.29 -0.37 8.36
C MET A 167 10.97 0.99 8.22
N ASP A 168 12.13 1.15 8.84
CA ASP A 168 12.98 2.34 8.72
C ASP A 168 12.26 3.69 8.94
N GLY A 169 11.28 3.69 9.85
CA GLY A 169 10.49 4.89 10.16
C GLY A 169 9.26 5.10 9.28
N HIS A 170 9.05 4.27 8.27
CA HIS A 170 8.00 4.39 7.27
C HIS A 170 7.01 3.19 7.32
N HIS A 171 5.78 3.45 6.91
CA HIS A 171 4.76 2.42 6.70
C HIS A 171 4.85 1.91 5.26
N VAL A 172 5.14 0.62 5.12
CA VAL A 172 5.32 -0.06 3.84
C VAL A 172 4.16 -1.04 3.62
N LYS A 173 3.58 -1.02 2.43
CA LYS A 173 2.49 -1.87 1.98
C LYS A 173 3.07 -3.08 1.27
N ASP A 174 3.23 -4.17 2.01
CA ASP A 174 3.78 -5.40 1.47
C ASP A 174 2.72 -6.15 0.63
N ILE A 175 2.91 -6.17 -0.69
CA ILE A 175 2.00 -6.85 -1.63
C ILE A 175 2.02 -8.38 -1.42
N SER A 176 3.12 -8.94 -0.92
CA SER A 176 3.21 -10.39 -0.71
C SER A 176 2.18 -10.90 0.30
N CYS A 177 1.73 -10.05 1.22
CA CYS A 177 0.71 -10.36 2.20
C CYS A 177 -0.72 -10.24 1.64
N LEU A 178 -0.94 -9.66 0.44
CA LEU A 178 -2.30 -9.44 -0.10
C LEU A 178 -3.01 -10.72 -0.56
N ASN A 179 -2.34 -11.87 -0.63
CA ASN A 179 -2.93 -13.11 -1.14
C ASN A 179 -3.49 -12.96 -2.57
N ARG A 180 -2.77 -12.22 -3.42
CA ARG A 180 -3.05 -12.01 -4.85
C ARG A 180 -1.77 -12.23 -5.66
N ASP A 181 -1.92 -12.57 -6.93
CA ASP A 181 -0.78 -12.72 -7.84
C ASP A 181 -0.14 -11.35 -8.12
N PRO A 182 1.13 -11.11 -7.74
CA PRO A 182 1.80 -9.84 -8.00
C PRO A 182 1.84 -9.46 -9.48
N ALA A 183 1.75 -10.40 -10.42
CA ALA A 183 1.70 -10.07 -11.85
C ALA A 183 0.42 -9.31 -12.24
N LYS A 184 -0.62 -9.31 -11.40
CA LYS A 184 -1.92 -8.67 -11.65
C LYS A 184 -2.28 -7.59 -10.62
N VAL A 185 -1.34 -7.21 -9.77
CA VAL A 185 -1.54 -6.18 -8.73
C VAL A 185 -0.89 -4.88 -9.15
N VAL A 186 -1.65 -3.79 -9.14
CA VAL A 186 -1.14 -2.42 -9.33
C VAL A 186 -1.34 -1.63 -8.04
N VAL A 187 -0.28 -1.04 -7.51
CA VAL A 187 -0.31 -0.17 -6.33
C VAL A 187 -0.21 1.28 -6.79
N VAL A 188 -1.11 2.13 -6.34
CA VAL A 188 -1.12 3.56 -6.61
C VAL A 188 -0.94 4.29 -5.28
N ASP A 189 0.16 5.01 -5.14
CA ASP A 189 0.51 5.77 -3.93
C ASP A 189 1.16 7.10 -4.32
N CYS A 190 1.15 8.08 -3.43
CA CYS A 190 1.91 9.32 -3.59
C CYS A 190 3.37 9.18 -3.12
N ARG A 191 3.67 8.18 -2.29
CA ARG A 191 4.99 7.91 -1.71
C ARG A 191 5.61 6.64 -2.27
N ARG A 192 6.82 6.73 -2.79
CA ARG A 192 7.56 5.56 -3.33
C ARG A 192 8.00 4.60 -2.24
N GLU A 193 8.20 5.11 -1.02
CA GLU A 193 8.57 4.35 0.15
C GLU A 193 7.48 3.36 0.54
N ALA A 194 6.20 3.67 0.24
CA ALA A 194 5.08 2.82 0.60
C ALA A 194 5.08 1.48 -0.14
N PHE A 195 5.71 1.38 -1.32
CA PHE A 195 5.80 0.14 -2.11
C PHE A 195 7.25 -0.26 -2.39
N CYS A 196 8.18 0.14 -1.51
CA CYS A 196 9.62 -0.12 -1.70
C CYS A 196 9.99 -1.61 -1.78
N LEU A 197 9.18 -2.50 -1.19
CA LEU A 197 9.37 -3.96 -1.27
C LEU A 197 9.00 -4.53 -2.65
N GLN A 198 8.14 -3.84 -3.40
CA GLN A 198 7.69 -4.24 -4.75
C GLN A 198 7.65 -3.02 -5.69
N PRO A 199 8.82 -2.46 -6.05
CA PRO A 199 8.90 -1.20 -6.81
C PRO A 199 8.25 -1.28 -8.20
N TYR A 200 8.27 -2.45 -8.83
CA TYR A 200 7.70 -2.66 -10.17
C TYR A 200 6.18 -2.82 -10.19
N ASN A 201 5.55 -2.89 -9.02
CA ASN A 201 4.09 -2.94 -8.90
C ASN A 201 3.50 -1.56 -8.56
N GLY A 202 4.35 -0.58 -8.25
CA GLY A 202 3.93 0.74 -7.80
C GLY A 202 3.92 1.79 -8.90
N LEU A 203 2.89 2.62 -8.87
CA LEU A 203 2.74 3.83 -9.65
C LEU A 203 2.72 5.01 -8.66
N ALA A 204 3.81 5.76 -8.60
CA ALA A 204 3.90 6.96 -7.79
C ALA A 204 3.20 8.12 -8.49
N LEU A 205 2.13 8.63 -7.89
CA LEU A 205 1.45 9.83 -8.36
C LEU A 205 1.99 11.07 -7.67
N PRO A 206 2.00 12.24 -8.36
CA PRO A 206 2.21 13.51 -7.70
C PRO A 206 1.21 13.70 -6.58
N ARG A 207 1.71 14.16 -5.43
CA ARG A 207 0.89 14.51 -4.27
C ARG A 207 -0.14 15.55 -4.67
N TRP A 208 -1.42 15.30 -4.40
CA TRP A 208 -2.46 16.27 -4.66
C TRP A 208 -2.48 17.35 -3.58
N ASP A 209 -2.63 18.60 -4.01
CA ASP A 209 -2.62 19.81 -3.17
C ASP A 209 -4.02 20.29 -2.77
N GLY A 210 -5.06 19.58 -3.19
CA GLY A 210 -6.45 19.99 -2.98
C GLY A 210 -7.05 20.85 -4.09
N SER A 211 -6.33 21.07 -5.21
CA SER A 211 -6.83 21.84 -6.35
C SER A 211 -8.03 21.17 -7.04
N SER A 212 -9.07 21.95 -7.34
CA SER A 212 -10.28 21.51 -8.04
C SER A 212 -10.09 21.29 -9.54
N ASP A 213 -9.02 21.83 -10.12
CA ASP A 213 -8.73 21.72 -11.55
C ASP A 213 -7.89 20.47 -11.89
N ASP A 214 -7.54 19.68 -10.86
CA ASP A 214 -6.80 18.43 -11.02
C ASP A 214 -7.56 17.44 -11.92
N ARG A 215 -6.82 16.84 -12.87
CA ARG A 215 -7.35 15.84 -13.81
C ARG A 215 -6.67 14.47 -13.67
N ALA A 216 -5.75 14.30 -12.72
CA ALA A 216 -4.88 13.13 -12.67
C ALA A 216 -5.67 11.83 -12.47
N LEU A 217 -6.79 11.84 -11.72
CA LEU A 217 -7.61 10.63 -11.56
C LEU A 217 -8.31 10.19 -12.85
N TYR A 218 -8.68 11.12 -13.74
CA TYR A 218 -9.23 10.77 -15.05
C TYR A 218 -8.16 10.10 -15.91
N ASP A 219 -6.93 10.61 -15.83
CA ASP A 219 -5.79 10.09 -16.58
C ASP A 219 -5.36 8.71 -16.07
N LEU A 220 -5.34 8.55 -14.74
CA LEU A 220 -5.13 7.27 -14.08
C LEU A 220 -6.20 6.25 -14.48
N THR A 221 -7.46 6.66 -14.54
CA THR A 221 -8.56 5.80 -14.97
C THR A 221 -8.34 5.33 -16.41
N ALA A 222 -7.96 6.24 -17.31
CA ALA A 222 -7.65 5.87 -18.70
C ALA A 222 -6.44 4.93 -18.80
N PHE A 223 -5.41 5.16 -17.99
CA PHE A 223 -4.22 4.32 -17.92
C PHE A 223 -4.55 2.89 -17.47
N LEU A 224 -5.21 2.74 -16.32
CA LEU A 224 -5.58 1.45 -15.76
C LEU A 224 -6.55 0.69 -16.68
N LYS A 225 -7.53 1.40 -17.27
CA LYS A 225 -8.39 0.80 -18.31
C LYS A 225 -7.60 0.23 -19.47
N THR A 226 -6.60 0.96 -19.95
CA THR A 226 -5.78 0.52 -21.08
C THR A 226 -5.03 -0.78 -20.74
N ILE A 227 -4.51 -0.90 -19.51
CA ILE A 227 -3.87 -2.14 -19.04
C ILE A 227 -4.87 -3.30 -19.04
N ALA A 228 -6.02 -3.12 -18.40
CA ALA A 228 -7.02 -4.17 -18.28
C ALA A 228 -7.56 -4.63 -19.64
N LEU A 229 -7.90 -3.68 -20.53
CA LEU A 229 -8.43 -3.97 -21.87
C LEU A 229 -7.39 -4.57 -22.81
N SER A 230 -6.11 -4.27 -22.61
CA SER A 230 -5.02 -4.86 -23.41
C SER A 230 -4.72 -6.31 -23.01
N GLY A 231 -5.30 -6.82 -21.91
CA GLY A 231 -5.11 -8.20 -21.48
C GLY A 231 -3.66 -8.51 -21.08
N VAL A 232 -2.97 -7.56 -20.44
CA VAL A 232 -1.57 -7.72 -20.06
C VAL A 232 -1.41 -8.81 -19.01
N GLU A 233 -0.67 -9.87 -19.33
CA GLU A 233 -0.43 -10.97 -18.38
C GLU A 233 0.35 -10.54 -17.13
N ASP A 234 1.37 -9.68 -17.29
CA ASP A 234 2.17 -9.16 -16.19
C ASP A 234 2.27 -7.63 -16.23
N VAL A 235 1.54 -6.98 -15.31
CA VAL A 235 1.47 -5.52 -15.19
C VAL A 235 2.81 -4.88 -14.84
N ARG A 236 3.77 -5.62 -14.28
CA ARG A 236 5.09 -5.08 -13.90
C ARG A 236 5.90 -4.67 -15.12
N THR A 237 5.80 -5.44 -16.20
CA THR A 237 6.44 -5.10 -17.48
C THR A 237 5.97 -3.77 -18.03
N VAL A 238 4.69 -3.48 -17.76
CA VAL A 238 4.09 -2.19 -18.04
C VAL A 238 4.73 -1.19 -17.06
N LEU A 239 4.36 -1.22 -15.78
CA LEU A 239 4.77 -0.22 -14.80
C LEU A 239 6.28 0.13 -14.77
N GLU A 240 7.18 -0.82 -15.04
CA GLU A 240 8.62 -0.59 -15.15
C GLU A 240 9.01 0.54 -16.13
N ASN A 241 8.37 0.66 -17.31
CA ASN A 241 8.72 1.74 -18.24
C ASN A 241 8.22 3.14 -17.80
N TYR A 242 7.40 3.21 -16.75
CA TYR A 242 7.00 4.47 -16.13
C TYR A 242 7.61 4.67 -14.75
N ALA A 243 8.25 3.65 -14.17
CA ALA A 243 8.82 3.72 -12.84
C ALA A 243 9.92 4.78 -12.70
N LEU A 244 10.62 5.09 -13.80
CA LEU A 244 11.70 6.10 -13.83
C LEU A 244 11.21 7.52 -14.18
N GLU A 245 9.96 7.68 -14.61
CA GLU A 245 9.40 8.99 -14.94
C GLU A 245 8.98 9.72 -13.66
N GLU A 246 9.14 11.05 -13.62
CA GLU A 246 8.70 11.87 -12.48
C GLU A 246 7.16 11.91 -12.38
N ASP A 247 6.48 12.04 -13.53
CA ASP A 247 5.03 11.93 -13.64
C ASP A 247 4.69 10.82 -14.66
N PRO A 248 4.27 9.63 -14.18
CA PRO A 248 3.98 8.52 -15.07
C PRO A 248 2.71 8.76 -15.90
N LEU A 249 1.76 9.56 -15.42
CA LEU A 249 0.52 9.84 -16.13
C LEU A 249 0.75 10.83 -17.28
N ALA A 250 1.59 11.83 -17.08
CA ALA A 250 2.02 12.72 -18.16
C ALA A 250 2.82 11.96 -19.23
N ALA A 251 3.70 11.03 -18.84
CA ALA A 251 4.40 10.16 -19.78
C ALA A 251 3.43 9.29 -20.58
N PHE A 252 2.42 8.71 -19.94
CA PHE A 252 1.37 7.94 -20.60
C PHE A 252 0.60 8.77 -21.64
N LYS A 253 0.18 10.00 -21.28
CA LYS A 253 -0.49 10.90 -22.24
C LYS A 253 0.36 11.21 -23.46
N ARG A 254 1.64 11.55 -23.25
CA ARG A 254 2.57 11.84 -24.35
C ARG A 254 2.69 10.65 -25.30
N ARG A 255 2.87 9.43 -24.75
CA ARG A 255 2.97 8.21 -25.56
C ARG A 255 1.68 7.89 -26.31
N ARG A 256 0.52 8.12 -25.70
CA ARG A 256 -0.78 7.96 -26.37
C ARG A 256 -0.96 8.93 -27.54
N LEU A 257 -0.69 10.21 -27.32
CA LEU A 257 -0.80 11.22 -28.38
C LEU A 257 0.13 10.92 -29.55
N GLN A 258 1.37 10.52 -29.27
CA GLN A 258 2.33 10.12 -30.31
C GLN A 258 1.81 8.95 -31.16
N LEU A 259 1.24 7.92 -30.53
CA LEU A 259 0.68 6.78 -31.26
C LEU A 259 -0.56 7.15 -32.09
N GLU A 260 -1.40 8.04 -31.58
CA GLU A 260 -2.58 8.55 -32.31
C GLU A 260 -2.15 9.39 -33.52
N GLU A 261 -1.11 10.24 -33.39
CA GLU A 261 -0.53 11.00 -34.49
C GLU A 261 0.13 10.08 -35.54
N GLU A 262 0.90 9.08 -35.12
CA GLU A 262 1.51 8.08 -36.01
C GLU A 262 0.43 7.30 -36.80
N GLU A 263 -0.67 6.93 -36.14
CA GLU A 263 -1.78 6.25 -36.79
C GLU A 263 -2.49 7.15 -37.80
N GLN A 264 -2.73 8.42 -37.46
CA GLN A 264 -3.33 9.40 -38.38
C GLN A 264 -2.44 9.66 -39.59
N GLN A 265 -1.13 9.81 -39.39
CA GLN A 265 -0.17 9.96 -40.48
C GLN A 265 -0.18 8.73 -41.39
N ARG A 266 -0.20 7.52 -40.82
CA ARG A 266 -0.28 6.28 -41.60
C ARG A 266 -1.57 6.17 -42.41
N LEU A 267 -2.70 6.55 -41.83
CA LEU A 267 -3.98 6.57 -42.54
C LEU A 267 -3.97 7.61 -43.68
N ALA A 268 -3.34 8.77 -43.48
CA ALA A 268 -3.16 9.77 -44.52
C ALA A 268 -2.22 9.30 -45.64
N GLU A 269 -1.13 8.60 -45.31
CA GLU A 269 -0.22 8.00 -46.30
C GLU A 269 -0.89 6.91 -47.14
N LEU A 270 -1.70 6.05 -46.49
CA LEU A 270 -2.51 5.04 -47.16
C LEU A 270 -3.55 5.71 -48.08
N ALA A 271 -4.19 6.79 -47.65
CA ALA A 271 -5.13 7.56 -48.47
C ALA A 271 -4.44 8.25 -49.65
N GLN A 272 -3.16 8.63 -49.52
CA GLN A 272 -2.32 9.17 -50.59
C GLN A 272 -1.71 8.11 -51.51
N GLY A 273 -2.02 6.82 -51.31
CA GLY A 273 -1.59 5.72 -52.19
C GLY A 273 -0.11 5.32 -52.03
N LYS A 274 0.57 5.76 -50.97
CA LYS A 274 1.95 5.31 -50.67
C LYS A 274 1.90 3.90 -50.05
N LYS A 275 2.73 2.98 -50.55
CA LYS A 275 2.85 1.63 -49.97
C LYS A 275 3.46 1.75 -48.56
N PRO A 276 2.89 1.09 -47.53
CA PRO A 276 3.41 1.17 -46.18
C PRO A 276 4.80 0.52 -46.13
N THR A 277 5.83 1.32 -45.91
CA THR A 277 7.19 0.86 -45.61
C THR A 277 7.27 0.45 -44.14
N GLY A 278 7.12 -0.85 -43.87
CA GLY A 278 7.37 -1.42 -42.54
C GLY A 278 6.41 -2.54 -42.17
N LEU A 279 6.85 -3.78 -42.33
CA LEU A 279 6.17 -4.98 -41.85
C LEU A 279 6.66 -5.26 -40.42
N PHE A 280 5.94 -4.83 -39.39
CA PHE A 280 6.21 -5.27 -38.02
C PHE A 280 4.92 -5.55 -37.25
N LEU A 281 4.77 -6.82 -36.90
CA LEU A 281 3.61 -7.50 -36.33
C LEU A 281 3.67 -7.44 -34.79
N GLY A 282 3.66 -6.24 -34.22
CA GLY A 282 3.60 -6.04 -32.77
C GLY A 282 2.19 -5.64 -32.34
N GLY A 283 1.56 -6.41 -31.45
CA GLY A 283 0.27 -6.05 -30.86
C GLY A 283 0.31 -4.68 -30.17
N LEU A 284 -0.86 -4.07 -29.95
CA LEU A 284 -1.02 -2.75 -29.30
C LEU A 284 -0.17 -2.60 -28.02
N THR A 285 0.02 -3.69 -27.29
CA THR A 285 0.89 -3.81 -26.12
C THR A 285 2.36 -3.48 -26.40
N GLY A 286 2.95 -4.00 -27.50
CA GLY A 286 4.35 -3.72 -27.86
C GLY A 286 4.58 -2.31 -28.42
N ARG A 287 3.53 -1.64 -28.89
CA ARG A 287 3.57 -0.24 -29.37
C ARG A 287 3.40 0.77 -28.26
N LEU A 288 2.46 0.52 -27.35
CA LEU A 288 2.31 1.32 -26.12
C LEU A 288 3.52 1.14 -25.18
N TRP A 289 4.21 0.00 -25.30
CA TRP A 289 5.25 -0.41 -24.37
C TRP A 289 6.52 -0.95 -25.03
N PRO A 290 7.32 -0.08 -25.68
CA PRO A 290 8.61 -0.50 -26.21
C PRO A 290 9.53 -0.91 -25.05
N ARG A 291 10.07 -2.14 -25.08
CA ARG A 291 11.10 -2.57 -24.11
C ARG A 291 12.30 -1.63 -24.22
N SER A 292 12.62 -0.91 -23.15
CA SER A 292 13.88 -0.16 -23.11
C SER A 292 15.03 -1.16 -23.17
N LYS A 293 15.96 -0.99 -24.12
CA LYS A 293 17.23 -1.70 -24.06
C LYS A 293 18.00 -1.09 -22.90
N GLN A 294 18.16 -1.84 -21.81
CA GLN A 294 19.14 -1.53 -20.78
C GLN A 294 20.51 -1.36 -21.46
N GLN A 295 21.12 -0.18 -21.31
CA GLN A 295 22.55 0.03 -21.48
C GLN A 295 23.24 -0.22 -20.15
#